data_AF-A0A2K3QHP9-F1
#
_entry.id   AF-A0A2K3QHP9-F1
#
_cell.length_a   1.000
_cell.length_b   1.000
_cell.length_c   1.000
_cell.angle_alpha   90.00
_cell.angle_beta   90.00
_cell.angle_gamma   90.00
#
_symmetry.space_group_name_H-M   'P 1'
#
loop_
_entity.id
_entity.type
_entity.pdbx_description
1 polymer ?
#
loop_
_entity_poly.entity_id
_entity_poly.type
_entity_poly.pdbx_seq_one_letter_code
_entity_poly.pdbx_strand_id
1 'polypeptide(L)'
;MFPNGPIYTPSTKAPVGQKDVNISPLQAAGMIGEKHASRIEELSLSIYTAAATYARQRGIIIADTKFEFALDDATDEVVLVDEVLTPFWDAAQWQAGSDEAPSLDKQYVRDYLTSSGLKGKPNVELPEAVVIETAKKYQDVFERLTGRTLEQTCMALGD
;
A
#
# COMPACT_ATOMS: atom_id res chain seq x y z
N MET A 1 -13.28 8.64 -5.54
CA MET A 1 -13.85 7.45 -4.87
C MET A 1 -14.77 6.75 -5.83
N PHE A 2 -14.77 5.43 -5.84
CA PHE A 2 -15.66 4.65 -6.68
C PHE A 2 -17.12 4.77 -6.19
N PRO A 3 -18.10 4.88 -7.10
CA PRO A 3 -19.49 5.15 -6.74
C PRO A 3 -20.14 4.04 -5.89
N ASN A 4 -19.65 2.80 -5.99
CA ASN A 4 -20.18 1.64 -5.26
C ASN A 4 -19.24 1.14 -4.16
N GLY A 5 -18.32 1.99 -3.70
CA GLY A 5 -17.27 1.59 -2.76
C GLY A 5 -16.07 0.93 -3.44
N PRO A 6 -15.09 0.45 -2.63
CA PRO A 6 -13.88 -0.16 -3.16
C PRO A 6 -14.17 -1.41 -3.98
N ILE A 7 -13.26 -1.72 -4.89
CA ILE A 7 -13.35 -2.86 -5.80
C ILE A 7 -12.17 -3.78 -5.60
N TYR A 8 -12.40 -5.09 -5.77
CA TYR A 8 -11.36 -6.10 -5.75
C TYR A 8 -10.79 -6.29 -7.16
N THR A 9 -9.48 -6.07 -7.30
CA THR A 9 -8.77 -6.16 -8.59
C THR A 9 -7.55 -7.07 -8.46
N PRO A 10 -7.72 -8.41 -8.56
CA PRO A 10 -6.62 -9.33 -8.36
C PRO A 10 -5.59 -9.28 -9.48
N SER A 11 -4.36 -9.64 -9.13
CA SER A 11 -3.27 -9.87 -10.09
C SER A 11 -2.57 -11.19 -9.80
N THR A 12 -1.91 -11.75 -10.80
CA THR A 12 -0.97 -12.86 -10.59
C THR A 12 0.27 -12.36 -9.85
N LYS A 13 0.93 -13.26 -9.11
CA LYS A 13 2.26 -13.03 -8.54
C LYS A 13 3.31 -13.54 -9.53
N ALA A 14 3.95 -12.63 -10.26
CA ALA A 14 4.94 -13.02 -11.25
C ALA A 14 6.30 -13.36 -10.60
N PRO A 15 7.13 -14.22 -11.23
CA PRO A 15 8.50 -14.43 -10.79
C PRO A 15 9.31 -13.12 -10.77
N VAL A 16 10.35 -13.09 -9.93
CA VAL A 16 11.25 -11.92 -9.81
C VAL A 16 11.75 -11.47 -11.19
N GLY A 17 11.51 -10.21 -11.52
CA GLY A 17 11.88 -9.60 -12.81
C GLY A 17 10.77 -9.55 -13.86
N GLN A 18 9.60 -10.15 -13.59
CA GLN A 18 8.40 -10.02 -14.43
C GLN A 18 7.36 -9.10 -13.77
N LYS A 19 6.36 -8.67 -14.55
CA LYS A 19 5.26 -7.85 -14.05
C LYS A 19 4.07 -8.72 -13.69
N ASP A 20 3.45 -8.41 -12.57
CA ASP A 20 2.14 -8.93 -12.20
C ASP A 20 1.12 -8.59 -13.28
N VAL A 21 0.21 -9.53 -13.53
CA VAL A 21 -0.82 -9.38 -14.56
C VAL A 21 -2.17 -9.29 -13.88
N ASN A 22 -2.91 -8.22 -14.14
CA ASN A 22 -4.29 -8.07 -13.67
C ASN A 22 -5.15 -9.20 -14.27
N ILE A 23 -5.92 -9.85 -13.40
CA ILE A 23 -6.84 -10.92 -13.76
C ILE A 23 -8.24 -10.58 -13.25
N SER A 24 -9.26 -11.25 -13.80
CA SER A 24 -10.61 -11.14 -13.27
C SER A 24 -10.78 -11.96 -11.99
N PRO A 25 -11.75 -11.62 -11.12
CA PRO A 25 -12.11 -12.46 -9.98
C PRO A 25 -12.42 -13.91 -10.37
N LEU A 26 -13.06 -14.13 -11.52
CA LEU A 26 -13.35 -15.47 -12.06
C LEU A 26 -12.06 -16.24 -12.39
N GLN A 27 -11.06 -15.58 -12.97
CA GLN A 27 -9.77 -16.21 -13.24
C GLN A 27 -9.05 -16.57 -11.94
N ALA A 28 -9.09 -15.69 -10.93
CA ALA A 28 -8.53 -15.98 -9.62
C ALA A 28 -9.22 -17.21 -9.00
N ALA A 29 -10.55 -17.25 -8.97
CA ALA A 29 -11.31 -18.39 -8.48
C ALA A 29 -11.00 -19.71 -9.21
N GLY A 30 -10.78 -19.66 -10.53
CA GLY A 30 -10.33 -20.83 -11.30
C GLY A 30 -8.93 -21.32 -10.92
N MET A 31 -8.06 -20.45 -10.39
CA MET A 31 -6.69 -20.78 -9.99
C MET A 31 -6.59 -21.30 -8.55
N ILE A 32 -7.33 -20.70 -7.61
CA ILE A 32 -7.20 -20.97 -6.17
C ILE A 32 -8.44 -21.61 -5.53
N GLY A 33 -9.49 -21.84 -6.32
CA GLY A 33 -10.78 -22.36 -5.90
C GLY A 33 -11.75 -21.28 -5.39
N GLU A 34 -13.04 -21.47 -5.68
CA GLU A 34 -14.12 -20.54 -5.31
C GLU A 34 -14.16 -20.20 -3.83
N LYS A 35 -13.93 -21.20 -2.96
CA LYS A 35 -13.92 -21.02 -1.50
C LYS A 35 -12.88 -19.98 -1.08
N HIS A 36 -11.64 -20.15 -1.49
CA HIS A 36 -10.53 -19.27 -1.08
C HIS A 36 -10.62 -17.92 -1.76
N ALA A 37 -10.97 -17.88 -3.06
CA ALA A 37 -11.13 -16.63 -3.79
C ALA A 37 -12.21 -15.73 -3.18
N SER A 38 -13.37 -16.29 -2.85
CA SER A 38 -14.45 -15.54 -2.19
C SER A 38 -14.01 -15.01 -0.83
N ARG A 39 -13.27 -15.81 -0.05
CA ARG A 39 -12.77 -15.40 1.27
C ARG A 39 -11.72 -14.29 1.17
N ILE A 40 -10.80 -14.38 0.21
CA ILE A 40 -9.78 -13.36 -0.04
C ILE A 40 -10.42 -12.05 -0.48
N GLU A 41 -11.41 -12.08 -1.37
CA GLU A 41 -12.13 -10.87 -1.80
C GLU A 41 -12.82 -10.19 -0.63
N GLU A 42 -13.57 -10.95 0.19
CA GLU A 42 -14.23 -10.47 1.39
C GLU A 42 -13.24 -9.80 2.37
N LEU A 43 -12.14 -10.50 2.70
CA LEU A 43 -11.12 -10.00 3.62
C LEU A 43 -10.44 -8.75 3.06
N SER A 44 -10.07 -8.75 1.77
CA SER A 44 -9.41 -7.62 1.11
C SER A 44 -10.26 -6.36 1.19
N LEU A 45 -11.55 -6.45 0.85
CA LEU A 45 -12.47 -5.32 0.87
C LEU A 45 -12.76 -4.86 2.31
N SER A 46 -12.90 -5.79 3.26
CA SER A 46 -13.14 -5.47 4.67
C SER A 46 -11.96 -4.74 5.31
N ILE A 47 -10.74 -5.28 5.14
CA ILE A 47 -9.50 -4.68 5.66
C ILE A 47 -9.28 -3.31 5.02
N TYR A 48 -9.38 -3.20 3.69
CA TYR A 48 -9.24 -1.92 3.00
C TYR A 48 -10.25 -0.89 3.52
N THR A 49 -11.52 -1.26 3.64
CA THR A 49 -12.58 -0.34 4.06
C THR A 49 -12.35 0.18 5.47
N ALA A 50 -11.98 -0.70 6.40
CA ALA A 50 -11.66 -0.32 7.77
C ALA A 50 -10.45 0.61 7.83
N ALA A 51 -9.36 0.25 7.14
CA ALA A 51 -8.14 1.04 7.10
C ALA A 51 -8.33 2.40 6.43
N ALA A 52 -8.98 2.44 5.26
CA ALA A 52 -9.24 3.67 4.50
C ALA A 52 -10.12 4.62 5.32
N THR A 53 -11.14 4.09 6.01
CA THR A 53 -12.01 4.89 6.89
C THR A 53 -11.21 5.49 8.05
N TYR A 54 -10.38 4.68 8.71
CA TYR A 54 -9.54 5.11 9.83
C TYR A 54 -8.50 6.17 9.41
N ALA A 55 -7.82 5.94 8.29
CA ALA A 55 -6.82 6.84 7.73
C ALA A 55 -7.46 8.17 7.29
N ARG A 56 -8.68 8.12 6.72
CA ARG A 56 -9.39 9.33 6.25
C ARG A 56 -9.67 10.32 7.38
N GLN A 57 -10.00 9.81 8.57
CA GLN A 57 -10.19 10.63 9.78
C GLN A 57 -8.92 11.34 10.23
N ARG A 58 -7.75 10.90 9.76
CA ARG A 58 -6.42 11.45 10.07
C ARG A 58 -5.80 12.20 8.90
N GLY A 59 -6.62 12.60 7.92
CA GLY A 59 -6.17 13.38 6.76
C GLY A 59 -5.37 12.58 5.74
N ILE A 60 -5.48 11.24 5.74
CA ILE A 60 -4.78 10.37 4.81
C ILE A 60 -5.78 9.64 3.92
N ILE A 61 -5.50 9.57 2.62
CA ILE A 61 -6.24 8.74 1.65
C ILE A 61 -5.38 7.52 1.32
N ILE A 62 -5.96 6.33 1.42
CA ILE A 62 -5.41 5.09 0.87
C ILE A 62 -6.12 4.86 -0.46
N ALA A 63 -5.46 5.22 -1.56
CA ALA A 63 -6.07 5.19 -2.89
C ALA A 63 -6.29 3.75 -3.39
N ASP A 64 -5.28 2.92 -3.20
CA ASP A 64 -5.25 1.48 -3.46
C ASP A 64 -4.32 0.82 -2.44
N THR A 65 -4.34 -0.51 -2.39
CA THR A 65 -3.32 -1.28 -1.66
C THR A 65 -3.25 -2.70 -2.21
N LYS A 66 -2.12 -3.37 -1.98
CA LYS A 66 -1.92 -4.79 -2.26
C LYS A 66 -1.87 -5.54 -0.94
N PHE A 67 -2.67 -6.59 -0.82
CA PHE A 67 -2.56 -7.58 0.24
C PHE A 67 -1.98 -8.87 -0.33
N GLU A 68 -1.17 -9.58 0.45
CA GLU A 68 -0.85 -10.98 0.18
C GLU A 68 -1.51 -11.86 1.21
N PHE A 69 -2.02 -13.01 0.75
CA PHE A 69 -2.60 -14.01 1.62
C PHE A 69 -1.91 -15.34 1.37
N ALA A 70 -1.70 -16.08 2.46
CA ALA A 70 -1.27 -17.47 2.45
C ALA A 70 -2.44 -18.38 2.84
N LEU A 71 -2.42 -19.63 2.36
CA LEU A 71 -3.28 -20.68 2.87
C LEU A 71 -2.50 -21.44 3.95
N ASP A 72 -3.10 -21.56 5.14
CA ASP A 72 -2.61 -22.51 6.14
C ASP A 72 -3.15 -23.90 5.79
N ASP A 73 -2.29 -24.79 5.28
CA ASP A 73 -2.68 -26.15 4.87
C ASP A 73 -3.19 -27.02 6.04
N ALA A 74 -2.84 -26.70 7.28
CA ALA A 74 -3.27 -27.47 8.45
C ALA A 74 -4.70 -27.11 8.88
N THR A 75 -5.10 -25.86 8.71
CA THR A 75 -6.41 -25.36 9.14
C THR A 75 -7.36 -25.04 7.98
N ASP A 76 -6.85 -25.01 6.75
CA ASP A 76 -7.57 -24.59 5.54
C ASP A 76 -8.09 -23.13 5.64
N GLU A 77 -7.31 -22.28 6.33
CA GLU A 77 -7.62 -20.87 6.61
C GLU A 77 -6.78 -19.92 5.76
N VAL A 78 -7.39 -18.80 5.37
CA VAL A 78 -6.72 -17.72 4.64
C VAL A 78 -6.10 -16.76 5.65
N VAL A 79 -4.78 -16.60 5.59
CA VAL A 79 -3.98 -15.79 6.51
C VAL A 79 -3.40 -14.58 5.79
N LEU A 80 -3.63 -13.38 6.32
CA LEU A 80 -3.01 -12.15 5.84
C LEU A 80 -1.51 -12.18 6.15
N VAL A 81 -0.69 -11.91 5.14
CA VAL A 81 0.78 -11.85 5.24
C VAL A 81 1.30 -10.61 4.50
N ASP A 82 2.63 -10.44 4.51
CA ASP A 82 3.34 -9.28 3.91
C ASP A 82 3.01 -7.94 4.61
N GLU A 83 3.60 -6.86 4.12
CA GLU A 83 3.21 -5.50 4.51
C GLU A 83 1.84 -5.13 3.91
N VAL A 84 1.19 -4.13 4.54
CA VAL A 84 -0.17 -3.74 4.19
C VAL A 84 -0.33 -2.22 4.14
N LEU A 85 -1.32 -1.75 3.37
CA LEU A 85 -1.86 -0.38 3.42
C LEU A 85 -0.97 0.72 2.83
N THR A 86 -0.04 0.40 1.94
CA THR A 86 0.68 1.39 1.12
C THR A 86 0.09 1.40 -0.31
N PRO A 87 0.13 2.53 -1.05
CA PRO A 87 0.68 3.86 -0.74
C PRO A 87 -0.33 4.88 -0.12
N PHE A 88 0.20 5.94 0.51
CA PHE A 88 -0.59 6.98 1.22
C PHE A 88 -0.60 8.33 0.51
N TRP A 89 -1.75 9.01 0.49
CA TRP A 89 -1.94 10.34 -0.09
C TRP A 89 -2.40 11.37 0.95
N ASP A 90 -1.99 12.63 0.80
CA ASP A 90 -2.48 13.74 1.63
C ASP A 90 -3.89 14.14 1.21
N ALA A 91 -4.84 13.99 2.13
CA ALA A 91 -6.24 14.25 1.84
C ALA A 91 -6.57 15.73 1.62
N ALA A 92 -5.77 16.65 2.17
CA ALA A 92 -5.97 18.09 2.01
C ALA A 92 -5.53 18.59 0.63
N GLN A 93 -4.60 17.88 0.00
CA GLN A 93 -4.05 18.22 -1.32
C GLN A 93 -4.74 17.47 -2.46
N TRP A 94 -5.51 16.41 -2.16
CA TRP A 94 -6.16 15.61 -3.19
C TRP A 94 -7.34 16.33 -3.82
N GLN A 95 -7.36 16.38 -5.15
CA GLN A 95 -8.47 16.90 -5.95
C GLN A 95 -8.84 15.91 -7.05
N ALA A 96 -10.14 15.65 -7.21
CA ALA A 96 -10.63 14.81 -8.30
C ALA A 96 -10.27 15.41 -9.67
N GLY A 97 -9.72 14.60 -10.56
CA GLY A 97 -9.27 15.03 -11.89
C GLY A 97 -7.87 15.64 -11.94
N SER A 98 -7.15 15.69 -10.81
CA SER A 98 -5.72 15.99 -10.81
C SER A 98 -4.91 14.85 -11.44
N ASP A 99 -3.96 15.18 -12.31
CA ASP A 99 -2.98 14.22 -12.84
C ASP A 99 -1.89 13.87 -11.82
N GLU A 100 -1.76 14.66 -10.76
CA GLU A 100 -0.76 14.47 -9.71
C GLU A 100 -1.39 13.89 -8.44
N ALA A 101 -0.82 12.79 -7.98
CA ALA A 101 -1.14 12.19 -6.69
C ALA A 101 -0.34 12.88 -5.58
N PRO A 102 -0.99 13.39 -4.50
CA PRO A 102 -0.28 14.02 -3.39
C PRO A 102 0.32 12.96 -2.47
N SER A 103 1.31 12.22 -2.97
CA SER A 103 1.90 11.07 -2.29
C SER A 103 2.71 11.48 -1.06
N LEU A 104 2.47 10.76 0.04
CA LEU A 104 3.16 10.90 1.33
C LEU A 104 4.25 9.84 1.52
N ASP A 105 4.68 9.16 0.45
CA ASP A 105 5.58 8.01 0.56
C ASP A 105 6.79 8.12 -0.38
N LYS A 106 6.58 8.06 -1.71
CA LYS A 106 7.65 7.91 -2.70
C LYS A 106 7.80 9.08 -3.66
N GLN A 107 6.91 10.08 -3.59
CA GLN A 107 6.94 11.19 -4.56
C GLN A 107 8.26 11.95 -4.54
N TYR A 108 8.81 12.22 -3.35
CA TYR A 108 10.06 12.97 -3.22
C TYR A 108 11.24 12.28 -3.94
N VAL A 109 11.37 10.95 -3.79
CA VAL A 109 12.38 10.16 -4.52
C VAL A 109 12.10 10.16 -6.02
N ARG A 110 10.83 10.01 -6.43
CA ARG A 110 10.45 10.00 -7.86
C ARG A 110 10.77 11.33 -8.53
N ASP A 111 10.51 12.45 -7.86
CA ASP A 111 10.78 13.80 -8.36
C ASP A 111 12.28 14.04 -8.48
N TYR A 112 13.06 13.63 -7.47
CA TYR A 112 14.52 13.69 -7.53
C TYR A 112 15.07 12.87 -8.70
N LEU A 113 14.67 11.61 -8.83
CA LEU A 113 15.16 10.74 -9.91
C LEU A 113 14.77 11.27 -11.30
N THR A 114 13.60 11.87 -11.42
CA THR A 114 13.12 12.46 -12.69
C THR A 114 13.91 13.73 -13.02
N SER A 115 13.97 14.69 -12.09
CA SER A 115 14.68 15.98 -12.29
C SER A 115 16.18 15.81 -12.49
N SER A 116 16.78 14.78 -11.89
CA SER A 116 18.21 14.47 -12.01
C SER A 116 18.55 13.62 -13.25
N GLY A 117 17.56 13.19 -14.04
CA GLY A 117 17.77 12.31 -15.19
C GLY A 117 18.29 10.91 -14.81
N LEU A 118 17.99 10.45 -13.59
CA LEU A 118 18.41 9.16 -13.03
C LEU A 118 17.29 8.11 -13.00
N LYS A 119 16.07 8.49 -13.38
CA LYS A 119 14.92 7.60 -13.44
C LYS A 119 15.23 6.34 -14.27
N GLY A 120 15.04 5.17 -13.67
CA GLY A 120 15.25 3.87 -14.30
C GLY A 120 16.72 3.40 -14.37
N LYS A 121 17.68 4.19 -13.88
CA LYS A 121 19.07 3.74 -13.78
C LYS A 121 19.24 2.80 -12.58
N PRO A 122 20.01 1.71 -12.73
CA PRO A 122 20.32 0.83 -11.60
C PRO A 122 21.32 1.49 -10.65
N ASN A 123 21.34 1.05 -9.40
CA ASN A 123 22.34 1.43 -8.38
C ASN A 123 22.49 2.95 -8.18
N VAL A 124 21.39 3.69 -8.24
CA VAL A 124 21.39 5.13 -7.95
C VAL A 124 21.50 5.34 -6.44
N GLU A 125 22.57 6.00 -6.00
CA GLU A 125 22.68 6.50 -4.63
C GLU A 125 21.88 7.80 -4.50
N LEU A 126 21.03 7.85 -3.48
CA LEU A 126 20.24 9.04 -3.17
C LEU A 126 21.07 9.97 -2.26
N PRO A 127 21.10 11.29 -2.54
CA PRO A 127 21.69 12.25 -1.62
C PRO A 127 21.02 12.17 -0.25
N GLU A 128 21.79 12.41 0.81
CA GLU A 128 21.31 12.33 2.19
C GLU A 128 20.05 13.18 2.44
N ALA A 129 19.99 14.38 1.87
CA ALA A 129 18.81 15.24 1.95
C ALA A 129 17.54 14.56 1.40
N VAL A 130 17.66 13.81 0.30
CA VAL A 130 16.53 13.08 -0.30
C VAL A 130 16.07 11.93 0.60
N VAL A 131 17.02 11.23 1.20
CA VAL A 131 16.74 10.16 2.17
C VAL A 131 16.02 10.74 3.39
N ILE A 132 16.52 11.83 3.98
CA ILE A 132 15.95 12.49 5.16
C ILE A 132 14.52 12.98 4.87
N GLU A 133 14.28 13.69 3.78
CA GLU A 133 12.95 14.19 3.45
C GLU A 133 11.95 13.08 3.16
N THR A 134 12.40 11.99 2.51
CA THR A 134 11.57 10.81 2.31
C THR A 134 11.22 10.15 3.64
N ALA A 135 12.19 9.98 4.53
CA ALA A 135 11.98 9.40 5.86
C ALA A 135 10.99 10.22 6.70
N LYS A 136 11.09 11.56 6.66
CA LYS A 136 10.14 12.46 7.35
C LYS A 136 8.70 12.25 6.91
N LYS A 137 8.46 11.98 5.61
CA LYS A 137 7.11 11.71 5.11
C LYS A 137 6.52 10.41 5.66
N TYR A 138 7.33 9.35 5.72
CA TYR A 138 6.91 8.10 6.35
C TYR A 138 6.68 8.26 7.86
N GLN A 139 7.51 9.04 8.56
CA GLN A 139 7.34 9.36 9.97
C GLN A 139 6.04 10.12 10.24
N ASP A 140 5.75 11.13 9.43
CA ASP A 140 4.50 11.91 9.51
C ASP A 140 3.26 11.02 9.30
N VAL A 141 3.28 10.12 8.30
CA VAL A 141 2.22 9.12 8.13
C VAL A 141 2.07 8.22 9.35
N PHE A 142 3.18 7.67 9.86
CA PHE A 142 3.19 6.81 11.04
C PHE A 142 2.59 7.53 12.25
N GLU A 143 3.01 8.77 12.51
CA GLU A 143 2.54 9.58 13.62
C GLU A 143 1.06 9.92 13.50
N ARG A 144 0.60 10.33 12.31
CA ARG A 144 -0.82 10.60 12.05
C ARG A 144 -1.68 9.36 12.29
N LEU A 145 -1.23 8.18 11.81
CA LEU A 145 -1.97 6.93 11.93
C LEU A 145 -1.98 6.39 13.36
N THR A 146 -0.84 6.37 14.04
CA THR A 146 -0.69 5.70 15.34
C THR A 146 -0.89 6.62 16.54
N GLY A 147 -0.76 7.94 16.35
CA GLY A 147 -0.73 8.93 17.42
C GLY A 147 0.56 8.90 18.27
N ARG A 148 1.61 8.22 17.81
CA ARG A 148 2.90 8.08 18.50
C ARG A 148 4.05 8.38 17.56
N THR A 149 5.15 8.89 18.10
CA THR A 149 6.41 8.98 17.35
C THR A 149 7.06 7.60 17.21
N LEU A 150 7.95 7.45 16.23
CA LEU A 150 8.77 6.24 16.12
C LEU A 150 9.59 6.00 17.38
N GLU A 151 10.18 7.05 17.95
CA GLU A 151 10.97 6.96 19.19
C GLU A 151 10.15 6.39 20.35
N GLN A 152 8.94 6.92 20.58
CA GLN A 152 8.02 6.43 21.59
C GLN A 152 7.66 4.95 21.39
N THR A 153 7.48 4.55 20.13
CA THR A 153 7.14 3.16 19.78
C THR A 153 8.31 2.22 19.99
N CYS A 154 9.52 2.61 19.58
CA CYS A 154 10.73 1.82 19.79
C CYS A 154 11.03 1.62 21.29
N MET A 155 10.88 2.67 22.10
CA MET A 155 11.05 2.55 23.55
C MET A 155 10.08 1.52 24.16
N ALA A 156 8.81 1.54 23.74
CA ALA A 156 7.80 0.61 24.25
C ALA A 156 7.95 -0.85 23.80
N LEU A 157 8.76 -1.11 22.77
CA LEU A 157 9.06 -2.47 22.27
C LEU A 157 10.35 -3.06 22.87
N GLY A 158 11.16 -2.22 23.54
CA GLY A 158 12.43 -2.60 24.16
C GLY A 158 12.31 -3.12 25.60
N ASP A 159 11.11 -3.06 26.19
CA ASP A 159 10.72 -3.63 27.49
C ASP A 159 9.96 -4.96 27.30
#